data_AF-A0A7V8CXX1-F1
#
_entry.id   AF-A0A7V8CXX1-F1
#
_cell.length_a   1.000
_cell.length_b   1.000
_cell.length_c   1.000
_cell.angle_alpha   90.00
_cell.angle_beta   90.00
_cell.angle_gamma   90.00
#
_symmetry.space_group_name_H-M   'P 1'
#
loop_
_entity.id
_entity.type
_entity.pdbx_description
1 polymer ?
#
loop_
_entity_poly.entity_id
_entity_poly.type
_entity_poly.pdbx_seq_one_letter_code
_entity_poly.pdbx_strand_id
1 'polypeptide(L)'
;MGYQIPSQDATEVIRLLHTVYRASPPPNQGQPLLPLLNGYAQPIGTYLVTLGYISPRQLVMSLATQRRERYAGHATFFGTLLLREQLISPTILATILTVQAVDRLLDPFYKEALRFGEILIAQNKLRPVQLAAALEDQLSSQEQGAPVPIGQILMRQGVISKHDLDVHFGRVERARG
;
A
#
# COMPACT_ATOMS: atom_id res chain seq x y z
N MET A 1 9.99 -8.19 -18.52
CA MET A 1 8.83 -7.65 -19.27
C MET A 1 8.28 -6.50 -18.45
N GLY A 2 8.33 -5.27 -18.95
CA GLY A 2 7.66 -4.15 -18.29
C GLY A 2 6.15 -4.30 -18.47
N TYR A 3 5.37 -4.10 -17.40
CA TYR A 3 3.92 -4.06 -17.52
C TYR A 3 3.53 -2.71 -18.16
N GLN A 4 2.73 -2.74 -19.22
CA GLN A 4 2.12 -1.52 -19.76
C GLN A 4 1.00 -1.11 -18.82
N ILE A 5 1.31 -0.22 -17.87
CA ILE A 5 0.25 0.42 -17.08
C ILE A 5 -0.39 1.50 -17.94
N PRO A 6 -1.73 1.55 -18.04
CA PRO A 6 -2.43 2.69 -18.63
C PRO A 6 -2.01 3.99 -17.93
N SER A 7 -1.72 5.04 -18.71
CA SER A 7 -1.46 6.40 -18.18
C SER A 7 -2.59 6.94 -17.28
N GLN A 8 -3.78 6.38 -17.43
CA GLN A 8 -4.95 6.65 -16.61
C GLN A 8 -4.75 6.25 -15.14
N ASP A 9 -4.04 5.15 -14.85
CA ASP A 9 -3.84 4.66 -13.47
C ASP A 9 -2.96 5.61 -12.66
N ALA A 10 -1.86 6.09 -13.26
CA ALA A 10 -1.00 7.08 -12.62
C ALA A 10 -1.75 8.40 -12.35
N THR A 11 -2.57 8.83 -13.31
CA THR A 11 -3.42 10.03 -13.15
C THR A 11 -4.44 9.85 -12.02
N GLU A 12 -5.02 8.66 -11.90
CA GLU A 12 -5.98 8.35 -10.85
C GLU A 12 -5.35 8.36 -9.47
N VAL A 13 -4.13 7.82 -9.33
CA VAL A 13 -3.35 7.86 -8.09
C VAL A 13 -2.98 9.29 -7.70
N ILE A 14 -2.57 10.14 -8.64
CA ILE A 14 -2.30 11.56 -8.37
C ILE A 14 -3.54 12.24 -7.79
N ARG A 15 -4.70 12.00 -8.41
CA ARG A 15 -5.97 12.57 -7.95
C ARG A 15 -6.35 12.06 -6.57
N LEU A 16 -6.16 10.76 -6.30
CA LEU A 16 -6.38 10.15 -5.00
C LEU A 16 -5.49 10.81 -3.93
N LEU A 17 -4.18 10.87 -4.18
CA LEU A 17 -3.21 11.48 -3.27
C LEU A 17 -3.57 12.94 -2.96
N HIS A 18 -3.90 13.73 -3.98
CA HIS A 18 -4.31 15.12 -3.82
C HIS A 18 -5.62 15.26 -3.02
N THR A 19 -6.57 14.34 -3.20
CA THR A 19 -7.82 14.32 -2.42
C THR A 19 -7.54 14.06 -0.95
N VAL A 20 -6.72 13.06 -0.63
CA VAL A 20 -6.34 12.74 0.75
C VAL A 20 -5.52 13.86 1.38
N TYR A 21 -4.58 14.45 0.64
CA TYR A 21 -3.77 15.56 1.14
C TYR A 21 -4.61 16.79 1.51
N ARG A 22 -5.71 17.05 0.78
CA ARG A 22 -6.65 18.13 1.12
C ARG A 22 -7.54 17.78 2.31
N ALA A 23 -8.03 16.54 2.39
CA ALA A 23 -8.90 16.11 3.47
C ALA A 23 -8.16 15.96 4.80
N SER A 24 -6.91 15.52 4.75
CA SER A 24 -6.06 15.20 5.89
C SER A 24 -4.65 15.75 5.64
N PRO A 25 -4.43 17.07 5.81
CA PRO A 25 -3.14 17.69 5.54
C PRO A 25 -2.05 17.12 6.47
N PRO A 26 -0.81 16.94 5.97
CA PRO A 26 0.27 16.40 6.79
C PRO A 26 0.63 17.37 7.93
N PRO A 27 1.01 16.85 9.11
CA PRO A 27 1.40 17.67 10.25
C PRO A 27 2.79 18.32 10.08
N ASN A 28 3.64 17.78 9.20
CA ASN A 28 4.95 18.33 8.90
C ASN A 28 4.96 18.97 7.52
N GLN A 29 5.88 19.91 7.28
CA GLN A 29 6.12 20.46 5.94
C GLN A 29 6.55 19.33 4.99
N GLY A 30 5.64 18.89 4.13
CA GLY A 30 5.87 17.85 3.12
C GLY A 30 5.86 18.42 1.71
N GLN A 31 6.37 17.63 0.75
CA GLN A 31 6.37 17.96 -0.67
C GLN A 31 5.38 17.03 -1.40
N PRO A 32 4.11 17.47 -1.62
CA PRO A 32 3.01 16.58 -2.05
C PRO A 32 3.14 15.90 -3.42
N LEU A 33 4.19 16.18 -4.20
CA LEU A 33 4.29 15.74 -5.61
C LEU A 33 5.57 14.99 -5.97
N LEU A 34 6.54 14.85 -5.06
CA LEU A 34 7.82 14.21 -5.38
C LEU A 34 7.80 12.69 -5.57
N PRO A 35 6.98 11.88 -4.88
CA PRO A 35 7.20 10.43 -4.90
C PRO A 35 7.00 9.79 -6.27
N LEU A 36 6.07 10.30 -7.08
CA LEU A 36 5.74 9.80 -8.42
C LEU A 36 6.73 10.28 -9.52
N LEU A 37 7.61 11.25 -9.21
CA LEU A 37 8.50 11.87 -10.20
C LEU A 37 9.90 11.25 -10.23
N ASN A 38 10.29 10.50 -9.21
CA ASN A 38 11.63 9.94 -9.11
C ASN A 38 11.84 8.68 -9.97
N GLY A 39 10.77 8.08 -10.50
CA GLY A 39 10.84 6.94 -11.43
C GLY A 39 11.30 5.62 -10.81
N TYR A 40 11.46 5.56 -9.49
CA TYR A 40 11.89 4.36 -8.76
C TYR A 40 11.03 4.13 -7.53
N ALA A 41 10.61 2.88 -7.32
CA ALA A 41 9.83 2.52 -6.15
C ALA A 41 10.66 2.65 -4.86
N GLN A 42 10.14 3.39 -3.89
CA GLN A 42 10.81 3.59 -2.60
C GLN A 42 10.21 2.70 -1.48
N PRO A 43 10.90 2.55 -0.34
CA PRO A 43 10.28 2.02 0.87
C PRO A 43 9.16 2.93 1.36
N ILE A 44 8.13 2.35 1.99
CA ILE A 44 6.93 3.09 2.44
C ILE A 44 7.26 4.26 3.39
N GLY A 45 8.28 4.09 4.23
CA GLY A 45 8.75 5.14 5.15
C GLY A 45 9.25 6.39 4.42
N THR A 46 9.87 6.24 3.25
CA THR A 46 10.35 7.37 2.44
C THR A 46 9.18 8.17 1.90
N TYR A 47 8.11 7.53 1.42
CA TYR A 47 6.90 8.23 1.00
C TYR A 47 6.27 9.02 2.15
N LEU A 48 6.09 8.37 3.29
CA LEU A 48 5.49 8.98 4.48
C LEU A 48 6.26 10.22 4.97
N VAL A 49 7.59 10.17 4.94
CA VAL A 49 8.44 11.32 5.29
C VAL A 49 8.37 12.41 4.23
N THR A 50 8.51 12.06 2.95
CA THR A 50 8.51 13.03 1.84
C THR A 50 7.19 13.79 1.77
N LEU A 51 6.07 13.11 2.02
CA LEU A 51 4.74 13.70 2.05
C LEU A 51 4.43 14.45 3.36
N GLY A 52 5.30 14.38 4.38
CA GLY A 52 5.16 15.08 5.66
C GLY A 52 4.25 14.41 6.67
N TYR A 53 3.73 13.21 6.40
CA TYR A 53 2.84 12.48 7.32
C TYR A 53 3.58 11.99 8.58
N ILE A 54 4.87 11.68 8.45
CA ILE A 54 5.75 11.43 9.60
C ILE A 54 7.05 12.21 9.45
N SER A 55 7.66 12.58 10.57
CA SER A 55 9.01 13.17 10.59
C SER A 55 10.09 12.08 10.45
N PRO A 56 11.32 12.43 10.01
CA PRO A 56 12.45 11.50 10.04
C PRO A 56 12.70 10.90 11.43
N ARG A 57 12.50 11.69 12.50
CA ARG A 57 12.62 11.23 13.88
C ARG A 57 11.57 10.16 14.20
N GLN A 58 10.31 10.37 13.85
CA GLN A 58 9.24 9.38 14.04
C GLN A 58 9.55 8.10 13.27
N LEU A 59 10.00 8.20 12.02
CA LEU A 59 10.42 7.02 11.23
C LEU A 59 11.49 6.19 11.96
N VAL A 60 12.55 6.83 12.46
CA VAL A 60 13.63 6.14 13.20
C VAL A 60 13.09 5.48 14.47
N MET A 61 12.25 6.18 15.23
CA MET A 61 11.67 5.65 16.47
C MET A 61 10.76 4.45 16.21
N SER A 62 9.86 4.53 15.23
CA SER A 62 8.96 3.42 14.90
C SER A 62 9.72 2.22 14.31
N LEU A 63 10.78 2.43 13.51
CA LEU A 63 11.65 1.33 13.07
C LEU A 63 12.38 0.65 14.25
N ALA A 64 12.86 1.42 15.23
CA ALA A 64 13.47 0.87 16.43
C ALA A 64 12.45 0.06 17.25
N THR A 65 11.21 0.52 17.37
CA THR A 65 10.11 -0.23 18.01
C THR A 65 9.81 -1.52 17.25
N GLN A 66 9.63 -1.47 15.93
CA GLN A 66 9.39 -2.66 15.10
C GLN A 66 10.50 -3.71 15.27
N ARG A 67 11.76 -3.26 15.30
CA ARG A 67 12.92 -4.15 15.50
C ARG A 67 12.88 -4.83 16.87
N ARG A 68 12.54 -4.10 17.94
CA ARG A 68 12.38 -4.67 19.29
C ARG A 68 11.27 -5.71 19.35
N GLU A 69 10.11 -5.41 18.75
CA GLU A 69 8.99 -6.36 18.69
C GLU A 69 9.38 -7.65 17.96
N ARG A 70 10.09 -7.52 16.82
CA ARG A 70 10.60 -8.68 16.09
C ARG A 70 11.53 -9.54 16.94
N TYR A 71 12.43 -8.93 17.73
CA TYR A 71 13.29 -9.68 18.65
C TYR A 71 12.52 -10.38 19.77
N ALA A 72 11.39 -9.80 20.19
CA ALA A 72 10.47 -10.42 21.15
C ALA A 72 9.54 -11.48 20.51
N GLY A 73 9.75 -11.88 19.26
CA GLY A 73 8.93 -12.87 18.56
C GLY A 73 7.64 -12.32 17.96
N HIS A 74 7.42 -11.00 17.99
CA HIS A 74 6.22 -10.37 17.43
C HIS A 74 6.51 -9.82 16.03
N ALA A 75 5.87 -10.39 15.01
CA ALA A 75 6.01 -9.94 13.64
C ALA A 75 5.02 -8.79 13.32
N THR A 76 5.44 -7.55 13.58
CA THR A 76 4.62 -6.36 13.28
C THR A 76 5.07 -5.69 11.98
N PHE A 77 4.13 -5.39 11.09
CA PHE A 77 4.40 -4.58 9.90
C PHE A 77 4.51 -3.09 10.27
N PHE A 78 5.41 -2.38 9.57
CA PHE A 78 5.68 -0.98 9.85
C PHE A 78 4.42 -0.10 9.74
N GLY A 79 3.59 -0.30 8.71
CA GLY A 79 2.33 0.43 8.56
C GLY A 79 1.36 0.19 9.72
N THR A 80 1.20 -1.07 10.16
CA THR A 80 0.38 -1.42 11.33
C THR A 80 0.86 -0.74 12.60
N LEU A 81 2.17 -0.67 12.79
CA LEU A 81 2.75 0.02 13.93
C LEU A 81 2.37 1.51 13.93
N LEU A 82 2.45 2.18 12.78
CA LEU A 82 2.08 3.60 12.67
C LEU A 82 0.60 3.86 12.92
N LEU A 83 -0.30 2.96 12.48
CA LEU A 83 -1.73 3.04 12.81
C LEU A 83 -1.96 2.90 14.31
N ARG A 84 -1.35 1.88 14.95
CA ARG A 84 -1.47 1.65 16.39
C ARG A 84 -0.92 2.81 17.22
N GLU A 85 0.14 3.47 16.75
CA GLU A 85 0.71 4.67 17.36
C GLU A 85 -0.06 5.96 16.99
N GLN A 86 -1.15 5.86 16.22
CA GLN A 86 -1.98 6.97 15.73
C GLN A 86 -1.19 8.06 14.98
N LEU A 87 -0.08 7.65 14.35
CA LEU A 87 0.77 8.56 13.57
C LEU A 87 0.18 8.84 12.18
N ILE A 88 -0.61 7.90 11.65
CA ILE A 88 -1.33 8.02 10.38
C ILE A 88 -2.69 7.33 10.50
N SER A 89 -3.63 7.67 9.62
CA SER A 89 -4.93 6.99 9.52
C SER A 89 -4.91 5.85 8.49
N PRO A 90 -5.90 4.93 8.51
CA PRO A 90 -6.10 3.92 7.47
C PRO A 90 -6.14 4.51 6.06
N THR A 91 -6.89 5.59 5.87
CA THR A 91 -7.02 6.29 4.58
C THR A 91 -5.68 6.76 4.04
N ILE A 92 -4.83 7.34 4.91
CA ILE A 92 -3.49 7.80 4.55
C ILE A 92 -2.61 6.61 4.17
N LEU A 93 -2.56 5.58 5.01
CA LEU A 93 -1.72 4.41 4.76
C LEU A 93 -2.15 3.67 3.47
N ALA A 94 -3.45 3.48 3.26
CA ALA A 94 -4.00 2.86 2.06
C ALA A 94 -3.59 3.62 0.80
N THR A 95 -3.75 4.94 0.81
CA THR A 95 -3.38 5.81 -0.31
C THR A 95 -1.90 5.71 -0.64
N ILE A 96 -1.02 5.76 0.38
CA ILE A 96 0.42 5.70 0.15
C ILE A 96 0.84 4.30 -0.34
N LEU A 97 0.23 3.23 0.19
CA LEU A 97 0.47 1.88 -0.33
C LEU A 97 0.04 1.74 -1.79
N THR A 98 -1.06 2.37 -2.20
CA THR A 98 -1.50 2.42 -3.60
C THR A 98 -0.53 3.21 -4.47
N VAL A 99 -0.03 4.36 -4.01
CA VAL A 99 1.02 5.12 -4.71
C VAL A 99 2.25 4.24 -4.92
N GLN A 100 2.74 3.61 -3.84
CA GLN A 100 3.90 2.72 -3.89
C GLN A 100 3.67 1.53 -4.85
N ALA A 101 2.46 0.96 -4.88
CA ALA A 101 2.12 -0.14 -5.77
C ALA A 101 2.22 0.28 -7.25
N VAL A 102 1.70 1.46 -7.60
CA VAL A 102 1.81 1.97 -8.97
C VAL A 102 3.25 2.32 -9.33
N ASP A 103 4.01 2.92 -8.43
CA ASP A 103 5.44 3.20 -8.67
C ASP A 103 6.25 1.93 -8.95
N ARG A 104 5.99 0.84 -8.21
CA ARG A 104 6.65 -0.46 -8.46
C ARG A 104 6.32 -1.06 -9.81
N LEU A 105 5.09 -0.89 -10.26
CA LEU A 105 4.67 -1.38 -11.56
C LEU A 105 5.28 -0.54 -12.70
N LEU A 106 5.56 0.75 -12.45
CA LEU A 106 6.19 1.66 -13.41
C LEU A 106 7.72 1.56 -13.41
N ASP A 107 8.33 1.11 -12.32
CA ASP A 107 9.78 0.98 -12.17
C ASP A 107 10.32 -0.24 -12.96
N PRO A 108 11.05 -0.02 -14.08
CA PRO A 108 11.56 -1.11 -14.91
C PRO A 108 12.66 -1.92 -14.21
N PHE A 109 13.20 -1.43 -13.09
CA PHE A 109 14.26 -2.08 -12.32
C PHE A 109 13.74 -2.73 -11.04
N TYR A 110 12.44 -2.69 -10.76
CA TYR A 110 11.87 -3.38 -9.60
C TYR A 110 11.93 -4.90 -9.80
N LYS A 111 12.68 -5.60 -8.93
CA LYS A 111 12.98 -7.04 -9.06
C LYS A 111 12.19 -7.94 -8.10
N GLU A 112 11.44 -7.35 -7.16
CA GLU A 112 10.70 -8.13 -6.18
C GLU A 112 9.41 -8.70 -6.80
N ALA A 113 8.88 -9.76 -6.19
CA ALA A 113 7.60 -10.32 -6.59
C ALA A 113 6.47 -9.31 -6.35
N LEU A 114 5.64 -9.10 -7.38
CA LEU A 114 4.46 -8.27 -7.27
C LEU A 114 3.46 -8.87 -6.26
N ARG A 115 2.81 -8.00 -5.51
CA ARG A 115 1.73 -8.32 -4.58
C ARG A 115 0.44 -8.58 -5.34
N PHE A 116 -0.50 -9.27 -4.72
CA PHE A 116 -1.78 -9.62 -5.36
C PHE A 116 -2.51 -8.40 -5.96
N GLY A 117 -2.62 -7.30 -5.22
CA GLY A 117 -3.23 -6.06 -5.72
C GLY A 117 -2.47 -5.45 -6.91
N GLU A 118 -1.14 -5.47 -6.88
CA GLU A 118 -0.28 -4.99 -7.98
C GLU A 118 -0.49 -5.84 -9.24
N ILE A 119 -0.61 -7.17 -9.09
CA ILE A 119 -0.86 -8.10 -10.19
C ILE A 119 -2.24 -7.87 -10.82
N LEU A 120 -3.27 -7.62 -10.01
CA LEU A 120 -4.60 -7.32 -10.51
C LEU A 120 -4.64 -5.98 -11.27
N ILE A 121 -3.91 -4.96 -10.81
CA ILE A 121 -3.75 -3.69 -11.54
C ILE A 121 -3.05 -3.94 -12.88
N ALA A 122 -1.93 -4.66 -12.87
CA ALA A 122 -1.19 -4.99 -14.08
C ALA A 122 -2.00 -5.79 -15.12
N GLN A 123 -3.04 -6.51 -14.68
CA GLN A 123 -3.98 -7.25 -15.52
C GLN A 123 -5.23 -6.45 -15.92
N ASN A 124 -5.33 -5.17 -15.56
CA ASN A 124 -6.51 -4.32 -15.72
C ASN A 124 -7.78 -4.87 -15.05
N LYS A 125 -7.62 -5.71 -14.02
CA LYS A 125 -8.73 -6.28 -13.23
C LYS A 125 -9.08 -5.43 -12.00
N LEU A 126 -8.17 -4.57 -11.59
CA LEU A 126 -8.31 -3.70 -10.41
C LEU A 126 -7.80 -2.32 -10.76
N ARG A 127 -8.60 -1.28 -10.52
CA ARG A 127 -8.11 0.10 -10.63
C ARG A 127 -7.41 0.53 -9.34
N PRO A 128 -6.42 1.45 -9.40
CA PRO A 128 -5.74 1.93 -8.20
C PRO A 128 -6.69 2.46 -7.11
N VAL A 129 -7.75 3.19 -7.46
CA VAL A 129 -8.73 3.67 -6.46
C VAL A 129 -9.51 2.56 -5.78
N GLN A 130 -9.77 1.45 -6.48
CA GLN A 130 -10.42 0.29 -5.90
C GLN A 130 -9.47 -0.44 -4.95
N LEU A 131 -8.18 -0.51 -5.30
CA LEU A 131 -7.16 -1.01 -4.38
C LEU A 131 -7.08 -0.15 -3.12
N ALA A 132 -7.07 1.17 -3.25
CA ALA A 132 -7.03 2.09 -2.11
C ALA A 132 -8.22 1.90 -1.17
N ALA A 133 -9.45 1.87 -1.71
CA ALA A 133 -10.64 1.64 -0.91
C ALA A 133 -10.62 0.28 -0.20
N ALA A 134 -10.22 -0.79 -0.89
CA ALA A 134 -10.13 -2.12 -0.30
C ALA A 134 -9.03 -2.22 0.78
N LEU A 135 -7.90 -1.54 0.61
CA LEU A 135 -6.85 -1.43 1.63
C LEU A 135 -7.34 -0.65 2.85
N GLU A 136 -8.08 0.44 2.65
CA GLU A 136 -8.67 1.22 3.74
C GLU A 136 -9.66 0.37 4.56
N ASP A 137 -10.54 -0.38 3.89
CA ASP A 137 -11.46 -1.33 4.54
C ASP A 137 -10.69 -2.38 5.34
N GLN A 138 -9.61 -2.93 4.77
CA GLN A 138 -8.78 -3.94 5.44
C GLN A 138 -8.13 -3.39 6.71
N LEU A 139 -7.51 -2.21 6.61
CA LEU A 139 -6.80 -1.57 7.70
C LEU A 139 -7.78 -1.16 8.81
N SER A 140 -8.93 -0.60 8.46
CA SER A 140 -9.98 -0.23 9.43
C SER A 140 -10.53 -1.47 10.16
N SER A 141 -10.79 -2.55 9.43
CA SER A 141 -11.25 -3.82 10.03
C SER A 141 -10.21 -4.41 11.00
N GLN A 142 -8.93 -4.27 10.66
CA GLN A 142 -7.83 -4.71 11.53
C GLN A 142 -7.76 -3.88 12.82
N GLU A 143 -7.95 -2.55 12.76
CA GLU A 143 -7.99 -1.70 13.96
C GLU A 143 -9.17 -2.04 14.87
N GLN A 144 -10.28 -2.50 14.31
CA GLN A 144 -11.46 -2.96 15.05
C GLN A 144 -11.31 -4.38 15.63
N GLY A 145 -10.15 -5.03 15.43
CA GLY A 145 -9.89 -6.38 15.92
C GLY A 145 -10.53 -7.49 15.08
N ALA A 146 -11.04 -7.18 13.89
CA ALA A 146 -11.68 -8.11 12.97
C ALA A 146 -10.96 -8.11 11.61
N PRO A 147 -9.71 -8.61 11.52
CA PRO A 147 -8.94 -8.54 10.28
C PRO A 147 -9.62 -9.32 9.15
N VAL A 148 -9.87 -8.64 8.03
CA VAL A 148 -10.45 -9.24 6.82
C VAL A 148 -9.37 -9.32 5.72
N PRO A 149 -9.17 -10.47 5.06
CA PRO A 149 -8.24 -10.56 3.94
C PRO A 149 -8.65 -9.68 2.76
N ILE A 150 -7.68 -8.99 2.16
CA ILE A 150 -7.91 -8.09 1.00
C ILE A 150 -8.65 -8.78 -0.15
N GLY A 151 -8.37 -10.06 -0.41
CA GLY A 151 -9.06 -10.84 -1.44
C GLY A 151 -10.56 -10.99 -1.19
N GLN A 152 -10.95 -11.17 0.08
CA GLN A 152 -12.36 -11.27 0.46
C GLN A 152 -13.07 -9.91 0.33
N ILE A 153 -12.38 -8.81 0.66
CA ILE A 153 -12.91 -7.45 0.47
C ILE A 153 -13.15 -7.18 -1.01
N LEU A 154 -12.16 -7.45 -1.85
CA LEU A 154 -12.27 -7.26 -3.31
C LEU A 154 -13.38 -8.12 -3.94
N MET A 155 -13.60 -9.35 -3.44
CA MET A 155 -14.72 -10.18 -3.86
C MET A 155 -16.07 -9.57 -3.45
N ARG A 156 -16.20 -9.12 -2.19
CA ARG A 156 -17.44 -8.49 -1.69
C ARG A 156 -17.80 -7.22 -2.45
N GLN A 157 -16.78 -6.47 -2.88
CA GLN A 157 -16.94 -5.28 -3.72
C GLN A 157 -17.23 -5.62 -5.20
N GLY A 158 -17.27 -6.91 -5.57
CA GLY A 158 -17.54 -7.36 -6.94
C GLY A 158 -16.39 -7.09 -7.92
N VAL A 159 -15.20 -6.78 -7.43
CA VAL A 159 -14.04 -6.42 -8.25
C VAL A 159 -13.34 -7.66 -8.80
N ILE A 160 -13.31 -8.74 -8.02
CA ILE A 160 -12.74 -10.02 -8.43
C ILE A 160 -13.72 -11.17 -8.16
N SER A 161 -13.58 -12.24 -8.93
CA SER A 161 -14.30 -13.49 -8.70
C SER A 161 -13.53 -14.43 -7.77
N LYS A 162 -14.20 -15.48 -7.28
CA LYS A 162 -13.54 -16.58 -6.57
C LYS A 162 -12.46 -17.25 -7.43
N HIS A 163 -12.70 -17.38 -8.73
CA HIS A 163 -11.76 -17.97 -9.66
C HIS A 163 -10.44 -17.16 -9.72
N ASP A 164 -10.51 -15.83 -9.65
CA ASP A 164 -9.31 -14.98 -9.64
C ASP A 164 -8.43 -15.22 -8.39
N LEU A 165 -9.05 -15.50 -7.24
CA LEU A 165 -8.31 -15.89 -6.03
C LEU A 165 -7.69 -17.28 -6.18
N ASP A 166 -8.45 -18.26 -6.64
CA ASP A 166 -8.00 -19.65 -6.73
C ASP A 166 -6.79 -19.79 -7.68
N VAL A 167 -6.81 -19.08 -8.82
CA VAL A 167 -5.67 -19.05 -9.76
C VAL A 167 -4.41 -18.47 -9.12
N HIS A 168 -4.56 -17.51 -8.21
CA HIS A 168 -3.43 -16.82 -7.62
C HIS A 168 -2.86 -17.55 -6.38
N PHE A 169 -3.72 -17.99 -5.47
CA PHE A 169 -3.32 -18.69 -4.26
C PHE A 169 -3.02 -20.18 -4.52
N GLY A 170 -3.70 -20.82 -5.47
CA GLY A 170 -3.44 -22.22 -5.85
C GLY A 170 -2.07 -22.46 -6.50
N ARG A 171 -1.37 -21.40 -6.96
CA ARG A 171 0.02 -21.47 -7.43
C ARG A 171 1.05 -21.38 -6.31
N VAL A 172 0.72 -20.72 -5.19
CA VAL A 172 1.66 -20.50 -4.08
C VAL A 172 1.85 -21.76 -3.25
N GLU A 173 0.81 -22.60 -3.10
CA GLU A 173 0.92 -23.88 -2.39
C GLU A 173 1.76 -24.92 -3.15
N ARG A 174 1.74 -24.90 -4.49
CA ARG A 174 2.55 -25.83 -5.31
C ARG A 174 4.04 -25.49 -5.38
N ALA A 175 4.43 -24.30 -4.94
CA ALA A 175 5.83 -23.88 -4.89
C ALA A 175 6.49 -24.11 -3.51
N ARG A 176 5.74 -24.62 -2.53
CA ARG A 176 6.22 -24.97 -1.18
C ARG A 176 6.18 -26.48 -0.88
N GLY A 177 5.92 -27.30 -1.90
CA GLY A 177 5.99 -28.76 -1.86
C GLY A 177 7.24 -29.29 -2.51
#